data_AF-A0A7I7SBF7-F1
#
_entry.id   AF-A0A7I7SBF7-F1
#
_cell.length_a   1.000
_cell.length_b   1.000
_cell.length_c   1.000
_cell.angle_alpha   90.00
_cell.angle_beta   90.00
_cell.angle_gamma   90.00
#
_symmetry.space_group_name_H-M   'P 1'
#
loop_
_entity.id
_entity.type
_entity.pdbx_description
1 polymer ?
#
loop_
_entity_poly.entity_id
_entity_poly.type
_entity_poly.pdbx_seq_one_letter_code
_entity_poly.pdbx_strand_id
1 'polypeptide(L)'
;MVKKMVRIGVVAIAAGAVAVSAAGVSGAWPTTVTPEMQRYIDNARGAGATGDDDALLTQGYLACHVLYTGQGVAAAEAATSAAVVGAARGTLCTQAPG
;
A
#
# COMPACT_ATOMS: atom_id res chain seq x y z
N MET A 1 38.36 -50.97 31.09
CA MET A 1 38.37 -52.22 30.27
C MET A 1 37.17 -53.04 30.72
N VAL A 2 36.17 -53.47 29.96
CA VAL A 2 36.00 -53.79 28.53
C VAL A 2 34.53 -53.54 28.12
N LYS A 3 34.34 -53.30 26.83
CA LYS A 3 33.21 -52.75 26.06
C LYS A 3 32.23 -53.83 25.59
N LYS A 4 30.89 -53.58 25.55
CA LYS A 4 29.98 -54.18 24.54
C LYS A 4 28.85 -53.21 24.14
N MET A 5 28.93 -52.78 22.89
CA MET A 5 27.89 -52.12 22.08
C MET A 5 26.99 -53.18 21.44
N VAL A 6 25.66 -52.97 21.40
CA VAL A 6 24.69 -53.31 20.31
C VAL A 6 23.40 -52.49 20.60
N ARG A 7 23.16 -51.32 19.99
CA ARG A 7 22.52 -50.98 18.69
C ARG A 7 20.96 -50.96 18.67
N ILE A 8 20.47 -49.74 18.38
CA ILE A 8 19.29 -49.33 17.59
C ILE A 8 17.99 -49.04 18.35
N GLY A 9 17.60 -47.76 18.28
CA GLY A 9 16.26 -47.25 18.47
C GLY A 9 16.21 -45.81 18.00
N VAL A 10 16.12 -45.59 16.69
CA VAL A 10 15.86 -44.27 16.09
C VAL A 10 14.42 -43.89 16.43
N VAL A 11 14.23 -42.80 17.17
CA VAL A 11 13.02 -41.98 17.07
C VAL A 11 13.44 -40.51 17.19
N ALA A 12 13.40 -39.82 16.03
CA ALA A 12 13.43 -38.38 15.93
C ALA A 12 12.30 -37.79 16.79
N ILE A 13 12.45 -36.62 17.39
CA ILE A 13 11.96 -35.35 16.86
C ILE A 13 12.78 -34.24 17.51
N ALA A 14 13.52 -33.49 16.68
CA ALA A 14 14.18 -32.27 17.10
C ALA A 14 13.10 -31.20 17.37
N ALA A 15 12.75 -31.00 18.63
CA ALA A 15 11.97 -29.83 19.06
C ALA A 15 12.90 -28.62 19.09
N GLY A 16 13.21 -28.07 17.92
CA GLY A 16 13.87 -26.78 17.78
C GLY A 16 12.88 -25.68 18.15
N ALA A 17 12.85 -25.29 19.43
CA ALA A 17 12.20 -24.07 19.87
C ALA A 17 13.02 -22.87 19.39
N VAL A 18 12.91 -22.55 18.10
CA VAL A 18 13.37 -21.27 17.56
C VAL A 18 12.27 -20.27 17.88
N ALA A 19 12.39 -19.59 19.02
CA ALA A 19 11.63 -18.39 19.31
C ALA A 19 12.10 -17.27 18.36
N VAL A 20 11.68 -17.36 17.10
CA VAL A 20 11.76 -16.25 16.17
C VAL A 20 10.64 -15.31 16.57
N SER A 21 11.01 -14.20 17.17
CA SER A 21 10.16 -13.03 17.34
C SER A 21 9.61 -12.65 15.97
N ALA A 22 8.43 -13.18 15.65
CA ALA A 22 7.60 -12.68 14.57
C ALA A 22 7.14 -11.28 15.01
N ALA A 23 7.98 -10.27 14.80
CA ALA A 23 7.47 -9.00 14.35
C ALA A 23 6.74 -9.33 13.05
N GLY A 24 5.44 -9.65 13.17
CA GLY A 24 4.63 -9.99 12.02
C GLY A 24 4.79 -8.85 11.04
N VAL A 25 5.46 -9.12 9.92
CA VAL A 25 5.34 -8.28 8.74
C VAL A 25 3.84 -8.24 8.53
N SER A 26 3.22 -7.08 8.76
CA SER A 26 1.83 -6.87 8.43
C SER A 26 1.69 -7.27 6.98
N GLY A 27 1.10 -8.45 6.74
CA GLY A 27 0.82 -8.94 5.41
C GLY A 27 -0.18 -7.98 4.82
N ALA A 28 0.31 -6.98 4.08
CA ALA A 28 -0.55 -6.22 3.21
C ALA A 28 -1.17 -7.25 2.27
N TRP A 29 -2.47 -7.49 2.40
CA TRP A 29 -3.22 -8.15 1.34
C TRP A 29 -2.85 -7.43 0.05
N PRO A 30 -2.56 -8.14 -1.05
CA PRO A 30 -2.17 -7.47 -2.28
C PRO A 30 -3.36 -6.64 -2.78
N THR A 31 -3.41 -5.36 -2.37
CA THR A 31 -4.24 -4.36 -3.01
C THR A 31 -3.66 -4.20 -4.39
N THR A 32 -4.32 -4.80 -5.37
CA THR A 32 -3.86 -4.71 -6.75
C THR A 32 -4.10 -3.28 -7.22
N VAL A 33 -3.04 -2.50 -7.30
CA VAL A 33 -3.06 -1.19 -7.96
C VAL A 33 -3.44 -1.43 -9.42
N THR A 34 -4.57 -0.87 -9.86
CA THR A 34 -5.01 -1.01 -11.25
C THR A 34 -4.15 -0.11 -12.15
N PRO A 35 -4.12 -0.35 -13.47
CA PRO A 35 -3.38 0.50 -14.39
C PRO A 35 -3.76 1.99 -14.30
N GLU A 36 -5.04 2.29 -14.01
CA GLU A 36 -5.53 3.64 -13.85
C GLU A 36 -4.98 4.29 -12.57
N MET A 37 -4.96 3.55 -11.47
CA MET A 37 -4.36 4.01 -10.20
C MET A 37 -2.88 4.27 -10.36
N GLN A 38 -2.16 3.38 -11.06
CA GLN A 38 -0.73 3.57 -11.34
C GLN A 38 -0.49 4.82 -12.19
N ARG A 39 -1.29 5.01 -13.26
CA ARG A 39 -1.21 6.20 -14.11
C ARG A 39 -1.47 7.48 -13.32
N TYR A 40 -2.42 7.46 -12.39
CA TYR A 40 -2.65 8.58 -11.48
C TYR A 40 -1.41 8.85 -10.60
N ILE A 41 -0.85 7.83 -9.96
CA ILE A 41 0.33 7.95 -9.10
C ILE A 41 1.51 8.56 -9.87
N ASP A 42 1.79 8.04 -11.08
CA ASP A 42 2.89 8.51 -11.91
C ASP A 42 2.70 9.98 -12.33
N ASN A 43 1.46 10.36 -12.69
CA ASN A 43 1.13 11.74 -13.03
C ASN A 43 1.25 12.68 -11.83
N ALA A 44 0.74 12.27 -10.66
CA ALA A 44 0.80 13.06 -9.44
C ALA A 44 2.25 13.30 -9.02
N ARG A 45 3.08 12.25 -9.06
CA ARG A 45 4.53 12.32 -8.78
C ARG A 45 5.26 13.20 -9.79
N GLY A 46 4.94 13.06 -11.09
CA GLY A 46 5.49 13.91 -12.15
C GLY A 46 5.13 15.39 -11.99
N ALA A 47 3.98 15.69 -11.40
CA ALA A 47 3.54 17.04 -11.06
C ALA A 47 4.11 17.57 -9.72
N GLY A 48 4.91 16.77 -9.00
CA GLY A 48 5.57 17.17 -7.75
C GLY A 48 4.79 16.84 -6.47
N ALA A 49 3.74 16.01 -6.55
CA ALA A 49 3.08 15.50 -5.34
C ALA A 49 4.04 14.58 -4.55
N THR A 50 4.04 14.71 -3.23
CA THR A 50 4.91 13.96 -2.32
C THR A 50 4.11 12.94 -1.52
N GLY A 51 4.66 11.75 -1.32
CA GLY A 51 4.07 10.70 -0.50
C GLY A 51 4.22 9.33 -1.15
N ASP A 52 3.94 8.29 -0.37
CA ASP A 52 3.85 6.92 -0.86
C ASP A 52 2.58 6.72 -1.70
N ASP A 53 2.52 5.65 -2.48
CA ASP A 53 1.42 5.37 -3.41
C ASP A 53 0.04 5.38 -2.71
N ASP A 54 -0.06 4.82 -1.51
CA ASP A 54 -1.29 4.83 -0.71
C ASP A 54 -1.70 6.24 -0.25
N ALA A 55 -0.72 7.08 0.10
CA ALA A 55 -0.96 8.46 0.48
C ALA A 55 -1.45 9.27 -0.72
N LEU A 56 -0.82 9.08 -1.89
CA LEU A 56 -1.25 9.70 -3.13
C LEU A 56 -2.68 9.26 -3.49
N LEU A 57 -2.98 7.96 -3.46
CA LEU A 57 -4.33 7.47 -3.75
C LEU A 57 -5.37 8.04 -2.78
N THR A 58 -5.05 8.08 -1.48
CA THR A 58 -5.94 8.67 -0.47
C THR A 58 -6.22 10.14 -0.76
N GLN A 59 -5.19 10.92 -1.09
CA GLN A 59 -5.33 12.33 -1.46
C GLN A 59 -6.14 12.48 -2.76
N GLY A 60 -5.90 11.65 -3.78
CA GLY A 60 -6.66 11.64 -5.02
C GLY A 60 -8.16 11.39 -4.79
N TYR A 61 -8.50 10.41 -3.96
CA TYR A 61 -9.89 10.12 -3.61
C TYR A 61 -10.54 11.24 -2.79
N LEU A 62 -9.79 11.86 -1.87
CA LEU A 62 -10.26 13.03 -1.13
C LEU A 62 -10.57 14.20 -2.08
N ALA A 63 -9.66 14.50 -3.01
CA ALA A 63 -9.86 15.53 -4.02
C ALA A 63 -11.11 15.24 -4.88
N CYS A 64 -11.29 14.00 -5.33
CA CYS A 64 -12.50 13.61 -6.04
C CYS A 64 -13.75 13.83 -5.20
N HIS A 65 -13.74 13.42 -3.93
CA HIS A 65 -14.89 13.58 -3.04
C HIS A 65 -15.30 15.06 -2.90
N VAL A 66 -14.34 15.95 -2.67
CA VAL A 66 -14.56 17.40 -2.56
C VAL A 66 -15.14 18.00 -3.85
N LEU A 67 -14.69 17.52 -5.02
CA LEU A 67 -15.23 17.95 -6.31
C LEU A 67 -16.67 17.43 -6.51
N TYR A 68 -16.94 16.16 -6.19
CA TYR A 68 -18.27 15.56 -6.31
C TYR A 68 -19.31 16.20 -5.40
N THR A 69 -18.91 16.71 -4.25
CA THR A 69 -19.81 17.42 -3.32
C THR A 69 -20.05 18.87 -3.74
N GLY A 70 -19.45 19.33 -4.85
CA GLY A 70 -19.66 20.68 -5.40
C GLY A 70 -18.91 21.78 -4.66
N GLN A 71 -17.90 21.44 -3.84
CA GLN A 71 -17.10 22.43 -3.10
C GLN A 71 -16.09 23.17 -4.00
N GLY A 72 -15.88 22.69 -5.22
CA GLY A 72 -15.05 23.33 -6.25
C GLY A 72 -13.55 23.02 -6.14
N VAL A 73 -12.80 23.42 -7.18
CA VAL A 73 -11.37 23.12 -7.33
C VAL A 73 -10.52 23.72 -6.22
N ALA A 74 -10.77 24.98 -5.84
CA ALA A 74 -9.99 25.66 -4.81
C ALA A 74 -10.06 24.93 -3.45
N ALA A 75 -11.22 24.36 -3.10
CA ALA A 75 -11.36 23.56 -1.89
C ALA A 75 -10.60 22.24 -1.99
N ALA A 76 -10.62 21.58 -3.14
CA ALA A 76 -9.89 20.33 -3.37
C ALA A 76 -8.37 20.53 -3.31
N GLU A 77 -7.88 21.65 -3.86
CA GLU A 77 -6.46 22.00 -3.82
C GLU A 77 -6.00 22.35 -2.40
N ALA A 78 -6.83 23.07 -1.64
CA ALA A 78 -6.55 23.38 -0.23
C ALA A 78 -6.53 22.12 0.65
N ALA A 79 -7.35 21.11 0.33
CA ALA A 79 -7.37 19.84 1.04
C ALA A 79 -6.22 18.90 0.68
N THR A 80 -5.60 19.10 -0.48
CA THR A 80 -4.55 18.22 -1.03
C THR A 80 -3.41 19.04 -1.62
N SER A 81 -3.39 19.22 -2.95
CA SER A 81 -2.52 20.14 -3.68
C SER A 81 -3.02 20.30 -5.13
N ALA A 82 -2.58 21.35 -5.82
CA ALA A 82 -2.84 21.53 -7.24
C ALA A 82 -2.33 20.36 -8.09
N ALA A 83 -1.18 19.78 -7.73
CA ALA A 83 -0.62 18.60 -8.40
C ALA A 83 -1.55 17.38 -8.29
N VAL A 84 -2.08 17.13 -7.10
CA VAL A 84 -3.02 16.03 -6.84
C VAL A 84 -4.33 16.24 -7.59
N VAL A 85 -4.92 17.44 -7.51
CA VAL A 85 -6.21 17.74 -8.17
C VAL A 85 -6.07 17.66 -9.69
N GLY A 86 -5.00 18.22 -10.25
CA GLY A 86 -4.72 18.13 -11.68
C GLY A 86 -4.51 16.70 -12.16
N ALA A 87 -3.77 15.89 -11.42
CA ALA A 87 -3.54 14.49 -11.76
C ALA A 87 -4.80 13.63 -11.62
N ALA A 88 -5.64 13.89 -10.62
CA ALA A 88 -6.85 13.12 -10.32
C ALA A 88 -7.98 13.40 -11.32
N ARG A 89 -8.09 14.63 -11.84
CA ARG A 89 -9.09 14.96 -12.86
C ARG A 89 -8.83 14.20 -14.16
N GLY A 90 -9.86 13.54 -14.68
CA GLY A 90 -9.76 12.74 -15.91
C GLY A 90 -9.02 11.39 -15.75
N THR A 91 -8.59 11.03 -14.53
CA THR A 91 -8.09 9.68 -14.21
C THR A 91 -8.97 9.01 -13.15
N LEU A 92 -8.93 9.50 -11.91
CA LEU A 92 -9.74 9.03 -10.78
C LEU A 92 -11.09 9.74 -10.72
N CYS A 93 -11.12 11.06 -10.96
CA CYS A 93 -12.32 11.89 -10.87
C CYS A 93 -12.95 12.10 -12.26
N THR A 94 -13.29 11.02 -12.97
CA THR A 94 -13.83 11.13 -14.35
C THR A 94 -15.23 11.73 -14.42
N GLN A 95 -16.03 11.63 -13.35
CA GLN A 95 -17.41 12.14 -13.30
C GLN A 95 -17.54 13.41 -12.44
N ALA A 96 -16.45 13.95 -11.88
CA ALA A 96 -16.53 15.07 -10.96
C ALA A 96 -16.80 16.40 -11.71
N PRO A 97 -17.77 17.23 -11.26
CA PRO A 97 -18.01 18.54 -11.84
C PRO A 97 -16.78 19.45 -11.66
N GLY A 98 -16.54 20.30 -12.66
CA GLY A 98 -15.39 21.20 -12.71
C GLY A 98 -15.52 22.46 -11.89
#